data_AF-A0A1F9C2F6-F1
#
_entry.id   AF-A0A1F9C2F6-F1
#
_cell.length_a   1.000
_cell.length_b   1.000
_cell.length_c   1.000
_cell.angle_alpha   90.00
_cell.angle_beta   90.00
_cell.angle_gamma   90.00
#
_symmetry.space_group_name_H-M   'P 1'
#
loop_
_entity.id
_entity.type
_entity.pdbx_description
1 polymer ?
#
loop_
_entity_poly.entity_id
_entity_poly.type
_entity_poly.pdbx_seq_one_letter_code
_entity_poly.pdbx_strand_id
1 'polypeptide(L)'
;MPRPRRQAAIAASLFALLLFGAAAAARAKDSQPIRYSHKVHVTDYGIDCLFCHSSATKSASAGIPSVEKCMMCHRVIAVDSPEVRKIAQYWKEKKPIPWNRVTEFPDFNYFPHFRMVNAGVPCLTCHPVIDKADIAVQRQEFTMGFCLKCHRSRGVSIECWSCHF
;
A
#
# COMPACT_ATOMS: atom_id res chain seq x y z
N MET A 1 -40.86 28.42 -28.34
CA MET A 1 -39.44 28.48 -28.76
C MET A 1 -38.60 29.03 -27.60
N PRO A 2 -37.82 28.19 -26.89
CA PRO A 2 -37.02 28.63 -25.74
C PRO A 2 -35.77 29.38 -26.21
N ARG A 3 -35.45 30.50 -25.53
CA ARG A 3 -34.36 31.43 -25.90
C ARG A 3 -32.97 30.79 -25.78
N PRO A 4 -32.07 30.97 -26.76
CA PRO A 4 -30.77 30.27 -26.86
C PRO A 4 -29.81 30.53 -25.69
N ARG A 5 -29.97 31.64 -24.95
CA ARG A 5 -29.12 31.98 -23.79
C ARG A 5 -29.28 31.06 -22.58
N ARG A 6 -30.45 30.43 -22.38
CA ARG A 6 -30.67 29.53 -21.22
C ARG A 6 -30.01 28.15 -21.40
N GLN A 7 -29.83 27.69 -22.65
CA GLN A 7 -29.23 26.39 -22.93
C GLN A 7 -27.70 26.41 -22.73
N ALA A 8 -27.03 27.54 -23.00
CA ALA A 8 -25.59 27.68 -22.80
C ALA A 8 -25.17 27.65 -21.32
N ALA A 9 -25.97 28.25 -20.42
CA ALA A 9 -25.67 28.27 -18.98
C ALA A 9 -25.80 26.89 -18.30
N ILE A 10 -26.75 26.07 -18.74
CA ILE A 10 -26.95 24.71 -18.24
C ILE A 10 -25.82 23.79 -18.68
N ALA A 11 -25.38 23.89 -19.95
CA ALA A 11 -24.25 23.12 -20.47
C ALA A 11 -22.92 23.47 -19.78
N ALA A 12 -22.67 24.75 -19.51
CA ALA A 12 -21.47 25.20 -18.77
C ALA A 12 -21.45 24.69 -17.32
N SER A 13 -22.62 24.58 -16.67
CA SER A 13 -22.74 24.13 -15.29
C SER A 13 -22.54 22.61 -15.16
N LEU A 14 -23.05 21.82 -16.11
CA LEU A 14 -22.82 20.37 -16.17
C LEU A 14 -21.36 20.03 -16.49
N PHE A 15 -20.72 20.81 -17.36
CA PHE A 15 -19.30 20.65 -17.69
C PHE A 15 -18.39 21.00 -16.50
N ALA A 16 -18.72 22.05 -15.74
CA ALA A 16 -18.00 22.39 -14.51
C ALA A 16 -18.14 21.30 -13.42
N LEU A 17 -19.34 20.72 -13.23
CA LEU A 17 -19.55 19.62 -12.29
C LEU A 17 -18.78 18.34 -12.70
N LEU A 18 -18.69 18.03 -13.98
CA LEU A 18 -17.90 16.89 -14.49
C LEU A 18 -16.38 17.11 -14.29
N LEU A 19 -15.87 18.32 -14.52
CA LEU A 19 -14.46 18.63 -14.30
C LEU A 19 -14.09 18.67 -12.81
N PHE A 20 -14.95 19.19 -11.93
CA PHE A 20 -14.71 19.17 -10.48
C PHE A 20 -14.86 17.77 -9.87
N GLY A 21 -15.79 16.95 -10.36
CA GLY A 21 -15.96 15.56 -9.90
C GLY A 21 -14.75 14.67 -10.23
N ALA A 22 -14.16 14.83 -11.42
CA ALA A 22 -12.98 14.08 -11.82
C ALA A 22 -11.72 14.43 -10.99
N ALA A 23 -11.54 15.70 -10.61
CA ALA A 23 -10.41 16.15 -9.81
C ALA A 23 -10.43 15.62 -8.37
N ALA A 24 -11.60 15.44 -7.77
CA ALA A 24 -11.74 14.92 -6.41
C ALA A 24 -11.37 13.42 -6.31
N ALA A 25 -11.74 12.61 -7.31
CA ALA A 25 -11.46 11.17 -7.31
C ALA A 25 -9.96 10.84 -7.44
N ALA A 26 -9.20 11.67 -8.17
CA ALA A 26 -7.76 11.45 -8.36
C ALA A 26 -6.94 11.65 -7.07
N ARG A 27 -7.43 12.45 -6.11
CA ARG A 27 -6.67 12.78 -4.89
C ARG A 27 -6.76 11.72 -3.78
N ALA A 28 -7.73 10.80 -3.86
CA ALA A 28 -7.99 9.79 -2.83
C ALA A 28 -7.01 8.61 -2.85
N LYS A 29 -6.38 8.31 -4.00
CA LYS A 29 -5.50 7.14 -4.15
C LYS A 29 -4.17 7.30 -3.40
N ASP A 30 -3.71 8.54 -3.22
CA ASP A 30 -2.45 8.87 -2.54
C ASP A 30 -2.63 9.18 -1.04
N SER A 31 -3.86 9.31 -0.56
CA SER A 31 -4.12 9.64 0.85
C SER A 31 -4.27 8.38 1.69
N GLN A 32 -3.23 7.98 2.40
CA GLN A 32 -3.35 6.97 3.45
C GLN A 32 -4.19 7.53 4.63
N PRO A 33 -5.00 6.71 5.32
CA PRO A 33 -5.81 7.17 6.46
C PRO A 33 -4.93 7.68 7.61
N ILE A 34 -3.75 7.08 7.76
CA ILE A 34 -2.71 7.47 8.71
C ILE A 34 -1.41 7.66 7.92
N ARG A 35 -0.70 8.76 8.19
CA ARG A 35 0.62 9.04 7.59
C ARG A 35 1.70 8.23 8.30
N TYR A 36 1.73 6.93 8.02
CA TYR A 36 2.73 6.02 8.56
C TYR A 36 4.08 6.16 7.84
N SER A 37 5.12 6.54 8.59
CA SER A 37 6.50 6.62 8.09
C SER A 37 7.26 5.33 8.41
N HIS A 38 7.64 4.60 7.36
CA HIS A 38 8.56 3.47 7.50
C HIS A 38 9.96 3.94 7.89
N LYS A 39 10.37 5.15 7.45
CA LYS A 39 11.66 5.74 7.83
C LYS A 39 11.84 5.78 9.34
N VAL A 40 10.86 6.34 10.05
CA VAL A 40 10.92 6.44 11.51
C VAL A 40 11.06 5.04 12.11
N HIS A 41 10.19 4.11 11.74
CA HIS A 41 10.15 2.79 12.38
C HIS A 41 11.36 1.91 12.03
N VAL A 42 11.75 1.85 10.75
CA VAL A 42 12.77 0.94 10.24
C VAL A 42 14.16 1.58 10.27
N THR A 43 14.32 2.77 9.70
CA THR A 43 15.64 3.43 9.61
C THR A 43 16.05 4.06 10.93
N ASP A 44 15.17 4.85 11.56
CA ASP A 44 15.56 5.65 12.73
C ASP A 44 15.55 4.82 14.03
N TYR A 45 14.64 3.83 14.14
CA TYR A 45 14.49 2.98 15.33
C TYR A 45 14.83 1.49 15.13
N GLY A 46 15.22 1.06 13.92
CA GLY A 46 15.73 -0.29 13.68
C GLY A 46 14.70 -1.42 13.82
N ILE A 47 13.40 -1.14 13.69
CA ILE A 47 12.37 -2.17 13.78
C ILE A 47 12.42 -3.07 12.54
N ASP A 48 12.55 -4.37 12.77
CA ASP A 48 12.61 -5.38 11.71
C ASP A 48 11.30 -5.45 10.89
N CYS A 49 11.44 -5.68 9.58
CA CYS A 49 10.32 -5.77 8.64
C CYS A 49 9.26 -6.80 9.06
N LEU A 50 9.70 -7.98 9.54
CA LEU A 50 8.83 -9.10 9.90
C LEU A 50 8.17 -8.92 11.26
N PHE A 51 8.59 -7.93 12.06
CA PHE A 51 7.87 -7.56 13.28
C PHE A 51 6.44 -7.14 12.94
N CYS A 52 6.28 -6.25 11.96
CA CYS A 52 4.97 -5.78 11.49
C CYS A 52 4.36 -6.72 10.44
N HIS A 53 5.15 -7.16 9.46
CA HIS A 53 4.70 -7.99 8.35
C HIS A 53 4.93 -9.49 8.62
N SER A 54 4.47 -9.96 9.78
CA SER A 54 4.79 -11.30 10.29
C SER A 54 4.23 -12.45 9.44
N SER A 55 3.21 -12.19 8.62
CA SER A 55 2.63 -13.21 7.73
C SER A 55 3.50 -13.47 6.50
N ALA A 56 4.48 -12.62 6.21
CA ALA A 56 5.34 -12.75 5.03
C ALA A 56 6.14 -14.05 4.99
N THR A 57 6.37 -14.70 6.13
CA THR A 57 7.08 -15.99 6.22
C THR A 57 6.17 -17.22 6.12
N LYS A 58 4.84 -17.03 6.16
CA LYS A 58 3.86 -18.13 6.29
C LYS A 58 2.73 -18.10 5.26
N SER A 59 2.40 -16.93 4.72
CA SER A 59 1.25 -16.72 3.85
C SER A 59 1.67 -16.17 2.50
N ALA A 60 0.75 -16.25 1.53
CA ALA A 60 0.95 -15.62 0.23
C ALA A 60 0.98 -14.09 0.35
N SER A 61 0.26 -13.52 1.32
CA SER A 61 0.29 -12.09 1.65
C SER A 61 1.22 -11.82 2.83
N ALA A 62 2.05 -10.78 2.73
CA ALA A 62 2.81 -10.26 3.87
C ALA A 62 1.92 -9.77 5.02
N GLY A 63 0.67 -9.42 4.70
CA GLY A 63 -0.29 -8.83 5.64
C GLY A 63 0.06 -7.40 6.04
N ILE A 64 -0.91 -6.72 6.63
CA ILE A 64 -0.73 -5.43 7.28
C ILE A 64 -0.97 -5.66 8.78
N PRO A 65 -0.17 -5.07 9.68
CA PRO A 65 -0.33 -5.28 11.11
C PRO A 65 -1.72 -4.85 11.60
N SER A 66 -2.22 -5.55 12.62
CA SER A 66 -3.42 -5.14 13.33
C SER A 66 -3.18 -3.82 14.08
N VAL A 67 -4.28 -3.12 14.39
CA VAL A 67 -4.23 -1.91 15.24
C VAL A 67 -3.59 -2.21 16.60
N GLU A 68 -3.81 -3.42 17.12
CA GLU A 68 -3.18 -3.88 18.36
C GLU A 68 -1.66 -3.77 18.32
N LYS A 69 -1.05 -4.19 17.21
CA LYS A 69 0.40 -4.16 17.04
C LYS A 69 0.95 -2.73 17.07
N CYS A 70 0.21 -1.76 16.54
CA CYS A 70 0.54 -0.35 16.68
C CYS A 70 0.45 0.10 18.15
N MET A 71 -0.61 -0.32 18.85
CA MET A 71 -0.86 0.05 20.24
C MET A 71 0.03 -0.66 21.25
N MET A 72 0.82 -1.67 20.87
CA MET A 72 1.81 -2.27 21.78
C MET A 72 2.83 -1.23 22.28
N CYS A 73 3.23 -0.28 21.41
CA CYS A 73 4.18 0.78 21.76
C CYS A 73 3.49 2.15 21.92
N HIS A 74 2.54 2.46 21.05
CA HIS A 74 1.89 3.79 21.01
C HIS A 74 0.87 4.06 22.13
N ARG A 75 0.81 3.19 23.14
CA ARG A 75 0.19 3.50 24.44
C ARG A 75 1.00 4.52 25.24
N VAL A 76 2.32 4.58 25.01
CA VAL A 76 3.24 5.45 25.76
C VAL A 76 4.18 6.26 24.87
N ILE A 77 4.39 5.84 23.61
CA ILE A 77 5.29 6.53 22.67
C ILE A 77 4.50 7.42 21.71
N ALA A 78 4.94 8.68 21.57
CA ALA A 78 4.38 9.65 20.63
C ALA A 78 2.86 9.84 20.74
N VAL A 79 2.31 9.68 21.94
CA VAL A 79 0.86 9.71 22.22
C VAL A 79 0.18 11.01 21.79
N ASP A 80 0.91 12.13 21.80
CA ASP A 80 0.40 13.45 21.41
C ASP A 80 0.37 13.65 19.88
N SER A 81 1.06 12.79 19.13
CA SER A 81 1.09 12.85 17.66
C SER A 81 -0.33 12.74 17.09
N PRO A 82 -0.72 13.63 16.16
CA PRO A 82 -2.01 13.53 15.49
C PRO A 82 -2.26 12.17 14.83
N GLU A 83 -1.22 11.55 14.27
CA GLU A 83 -1.32 10.26 13.60
C GLU A 83 -1.50 9.11 14.60
N VAL A 84 -0.85 9.19 15.77
CA VAL A 84 -1.02 8.20 16.85
C VAL A 84 -2.41 8.32 17.49
N ARG A 85 -2.94 9.53 17.62
CA ARG A 85 -4.32 9.75 18.08
C ARG A 85 -5.35 9.08 17.17
N LYS A 86 -5.14 9.09 15.84
CA LYS A 86 -5.99 8.34 14.90
C LYS A 86 -5.91 6.82 15.16
N ILE A 87 -4.71 6.28 15.37
CA ILE A 87 -4.53 4.85 15.71
C ILE A 87 -5.29 4.51 17.00
N ALA A 88 -5.15 5.33 18.04
CA ALA A 88 -5.84 5.15 19.31
C ALA A 88 -7.36 5.20 19.16
N GLN A 89 -7.87 6.02 18.24
CA GLN A 89 -9.29 6.04 17.89
C GLN A 89 -9.73 4.71 17.25
N TYR A 90 -9.02 4.22 16.22
CA TYR A 90 -9.32 2.90 15.62
C TYR A 90 -9.27 1.76 16.65
N TRP A 91 -8.33 1.84 17.59
CA TRP A 91 -8.20 0.88 18.69
C TRP A 91 -9.43 0.91 19.60
N LYS A 92 -9.84 2.10 20.06
CA LYS A 92 -11.01 2.30 20.91
C LYS A 92 -12.30 1.84 20.23
N GLU A 93 -12.45 2.14 18.94
CA GLU A 93 -13.61 1.73 18.14
C GLU A 93 -13.60 0.25 17.75
N LYS A 94 -12.50 -0.48 18.01
CA LYS A 94 -12.28 -1.86 17.58
C LYS A 94 -12.45 -2.05 16.07
N LYS A 95 -12.07 -1.05 15.29
CA LYS A 95 -12.15 -1.06 13.83
C LYS A 95 -10.76 -1.21 13.23
N PRO A 96 -10.60 -1.98 12.14
CA PRO A 96 -9.35 -1.99 11.40
C PRO A 96 -9.11 -0.63 10.74
N ILE A 97 -7.84 -0.28 10.53
CA ILE A 97 -7.48 0.87 9.72
C ILE A 97 -7.73 0.52 8.24
N PRO A 98 -8.51 1.31 7.49
CA PRO A 98 -8.80 1.06 6.08
C PRO A 98 -7.63 1.52 5.20
N TRP A 99 -6.52 0.78 5.24
CA TRP A 99 -5.33 1.10 4.47
C TRP A 99 -5.58 1.03 2.97
N ASN A 100 -5.03 2.01 2.23
CA ASN A 100 -5.04 1.97 0.78
C ASN A 100 -3.87 1.11 0.31
N ARG A 101 -4.17 0.02 -0.40
CA ARG A 101 -3.17 -0.89 -0.96
C ARG A 101 -2.34 -0.16 -2.02
N VAL A 102 -1.02 -0.17 -1.86
CA VAL A 102 -0.07 0.51 -2.78
C VAL A 102 0.46 -0.43 -3.86
N THR A 103 0.57 -1.71 -3.55
CA THR A 103 1.06 -2.74 -4.47
C THR A 103 0.02 -3.84 -4.59
N GLU A 104 -0.36 -4.09 -5.84
CA GLU A 104 -1.35 -5.09 -6.21
C GLU A 104 -0.91 -5.77 -7.51
N PHE A 105 -1.15 -7.07 -7.58
CA PHE A 105 -0.97 -7.86 -8.78
C PHE A 105 -2.34 -8.14 -9.38
N PRO A 106 -2.43 -8.35 -10.71
CA PRO A 106 -3.64 -8.89 -11.31
C PRO A 106 -4.03 -10.24 -10.69
N ASP A 107 -5.32 -10.54 -10.64
CA ASP A 107 -5.84 -11.75 -9.98
C ASP A 107 -5.33 -13.08 -10.58
N PHE A 108 -4.91 -13.06 -11.85
CA PHE A 108 -4.32 -14.21 -12.54
C PHE A 108 -2.84 -14.46 -12.20
N ASN A 109 -2.27 -13.70 -11.27
CA ASN A 109 -0.91 -13.87 -10.77
C ASN A 109 -0.93 -14.39 -9.32
N TYR A 110 -0.28 -15.52 -9.09
CA TYR A 110 -0.04 -16.04 -7.75
C TYR A 110 1.40 -15.75 -7.30
N PHE A 111 1.53 -14.82 -6.36
CA PHE A 111 2.82 -14.45 -5.77
C PHE A 111 2.82 -14.70 -4.26
N PRO A 112 3.34 -15.86 -3.79
CA PRO A 112 3.37 -16.15 -2.37
C PRO A 112 4.61 -15.57 -1.67
N HIS A 113 4.43 -14.59 -0.79
CA HIS A 113 5.52 -13.98 -0.02
C HIS A 113 6.38 -15.01 0.73
N PHE A 114 5.76 -16.01 1.37
CA PHE A 114 6.47 -17.03 2.15
C PHE A 114 7.55 -17.77 1.35
N ARG A 115 7.33 -18.04 0.06
CA ARG A 115 8.34 -18.70 -0.78
C ARG A 115 9.56 -17.81 -0.99
N MET A 116 9.35 -16.51 -1.17
CA MET A 116 10.43 -15.55 -1.42
C MET A 116 11.24 -15.30 -0.15
N VAL A 117 10.55 -15.01 0.96
CA VAL A 117 11.18 -14.71 2.25
C VAL A 117 11.95 -15.92 2.78
N ASN A 118 11.35 -17.12 2.72
CA ASN A 118 12.02 -18.34 3.21
C ASN A 118 13.17 -18.79 2.29
N ALA A 119 13.20 -18.33 1.03
CA ALA A 119 14.35 -18.50 0.13
C ALA A 119 15.44 -17.42 0.30
N GLY A 120 15.34 -16.62 1.37
CA GLY A 120 16.33 -15.60 1.73
C GLY A 120 16.33 -14.37 0.82
N VAL A 121 15.26 -14.11 0.07
CA VAL A 121 15.16 -12.91 -0.78
C VAL A 121 14.91 -11.68 0.11
N PRO A 122 15.82 -10.68 0.14
CA PRO A 122 15.62 -9.49 0.97
C PRO A 122 14.39 -8.67 0.55
N CYS A 123 13.64 -8.12 1.50
CA CYS A 123 12.43 -7.32 1.25
C CYS A 123 12.68 -6.17 0.26
N LEU A 124 13.82 -5.48 0.44
CA LEU A 124 14.22 -4.32 -0.37
C LEU A 124 14.56 -4.66 -1.83
N THR A 125 14.67 -5.94 -2.18
CA THR A 125 14.85 -6.40 -3.57
C THR A 125 13.63 -6.07 -4.41
N CYS A 126 12.42 -6.23 -3.84
CA CYS A 126 11.15 -5.98 -4.52
C CYS A 126 10.48 -4.68 -4.05
N HIS A 127 10.69 -4.28 -2.79
CA HIS A 127 10.19 -3.04 -2.23
C HIS A 127 11.35 -2.06 -1.98
N PRO A 128 11.97 -1.51 -3.04
CA PRO A 128 13.13 -0.66 -2.88
C PRO A 128 12.78 0.61 -2.11
N VAL A 129 13.71 1.05 -1.27
CA VAL A 129 13.66 2.29 -0.45
C VAL A 129 12.46 2.43 0.48
N ILE A 130 11.67 1.36 0.70
CA ILE A 130 10.52 1.42 1.61
C ILE A 130 10.95 1.68 3.05
N ASP A 131 12.13 1.19 3.45
CA ASP A 131 12.77 1.41 4.75
C ASP A 131 12.99 2.89 5.08
N LYS A 132 13.05 3.76 4.06
CA LYS A 132 13.28 5.21 4.17
C LYS A 132 12.07 6.03 3.75
N ALA A 133 10.93 5.39 3.49
CA ALA A 133 9.76 6.07 2.97
C ALA A 133 8.91 6.69 4.10
N ASP A 134 8.60 7.98 3.98
CA ASP A 134 7.63 8.65 4.86
C ASP A 134 6.18 8.29 4.55
N ILE A 135 5.92 7.88 3.31
CA ILE A 135 4.64 7.37 2.83
C ILE A 135 4.96 6.21 1.89
N ALA A 136 4.27 5.08 2.08
CA ALA A 136 4.41 3.94 1.20
C ALA A 136 3.93 4.29 -0.21
N VAL A 137 4.78 4.05 -1.20
CA VAL A 137 4.47 4.20 -2.63
C VAL A 137 5.10 3.05 -3.40
N GLN A 138 4.44 2.58 -4.46
CA GLN A 138 5.04 1.58 -5.33
C GLN A 138 6.15 2.22 -6.16
N ARG A 139 7.40 1.77 -5.93
CA ARG A 139 8.58 2.23 -6.66
C ARG A 139 9.04 1.25 -7.74
N GLN A 140 8.73 -0.04 -7.56
CA GLN A 140 9.06 -1.09 -8.51
C GLN A 140 7.86 -1.42 -9.37
N GLU A 141 8.08 -1.50 -10.69
CA GLU A 141 7.11 -2.08 -11.61
C GLU A 141 7.30 -3.59 -11.67
N PHE A 142 6.28 -4.34 -11.27
CA PHE A 142 6.33 -5.80 -11.23
C PHE A 142 5.87 -6.41 -12.56
N THR A 143 6.65 -6.19 -13.61
CA THR A 143 6.40 -6.80 -14.92
C THR A 143 6.80 -8.28 -14.93
N MET A 144 6.23 -9.07 -15.85
CA MET A 144 6.69 -10.45 -16.08
C MET A 144 8.21 -10.50 -16.37
N GLY A 145 8.74 -9.51 -17.10
CA GLY A 145 10.17 -9.39 -17.39
C GLY A 145 11.03 -9.18 -16.13
N PHE A 146 10.53 -8.44 -15.13
CA PHE A 146 11.20 -8.30 -13.84
C PHE A 146 11.31 -9.66 -13.13
N CYS A 147 10.19 -10.38 -13.03
CA CYS A 147 10.13 -11.69 -12.36
C CYS A 147 11.03 -12.72 -13.06
N LEU A 148 10.89 -12.86 -14.39
CA LEU A 148 11.66 -13.81 -15.18
C LEU A 148 13.17 -13.53 -15.14
N LYS A 149 13.57 -12.25 -15.09
CA LYS A 149 14.99 -11.88 -14.95
C LYS A 149 15.59 -12.38 -13.63
N CYS A 150 14.88 -12.16 -12.52
CA CYS A 150 15.29 -12.64 -11.20
C CYS A 150 15.28 -14.17 -11.13
N HIS A 151 14.27 -14.82 -11.72
CA HIS A 151 14.17 -16.28 -11.72
C HIS A 151 15.32 -16.92 -12.51
N ARG A 152 15.66 -16.37 -13.68
CA ARG A 152 16.82 -16.81 -14.49
C ARG A 152 18.14 -16.64 -13.74
N SER A 153 18.35 -15.50 -13.07
CA SER A 153 19.62 -15.26 -12.36
C SER A 153 19.79 -16.17 -11.14
N ARG A 154 18.70 -16.70 -10.58
CA ARG A 154 18.71 -17.64 -9.45
C ARG A 154 18.53 -19.10 -9.85
N GLY A 155 18.38 -19.41 -11.15
CA GLY A 155 18.17 -20.77 -11.64
C GLY A 155 16.89 -21.44 -11.12
N VAL A 156 15.82 -20.67 -10.90
CA VAL A 156 14.52 -21.19 -10.45
C VAL A 156 13.49 -21.20 -11.57
N SER A 157 12.38 -21.92 -11.38
CA SER A 157 11.34 -22.15 -12.39
C SER A 157 10.88 -20.86 -13.07
N ILE A 158 10.79 -20.89 -14.39
CA ILE A 158 10.23 -19.82 -15.25
C ILE A 158 8.96 -20.27 -15.97
N GLU A 159 8.42 -21.41 -15.58
CA GLU A 159 7.26 -22.03 -16.22
C GLU A 159 5.98 -21.23 -15.94
N CYS A 160 5.11 -21.11 -16.95
CA CYS A 160 3.92 -20.26 -16.89
C CYS A 160 3.02 -20.61 -15.68
N TRP A 161 2.79 -21.90 -15.43
CA TRP A 161 1.93 -22.40 -14.35
C TRP A 161 2.55 -22.24 -12.95
N SER A 162 3.81 -21.83 -12.85
CA SER A 162 4.43 -21.52 -11.56
C SER A 162 3.96 -20.17 -11.00
N CYS A 163 3.42 -19.31 -11.86
CA CYS A 163 3.02 -17.94 -11.55
C CYS A 163 1.56 -17.64 -11.89
N HIS A 164 0.97 -18.38 -12.84
CA HIS A 164 -0.37 -18.20 -13.35
C HIS A 164 -1.19 -19.48 -13.12
N PHE A 165 -2.36 -19.34 -12.51
CA PHE A 165 -3.33 -20.44 -12.33
C PHE A 165 -4.64 -20.08 -13.01
#